data_AF-A0AAV2BH38-F1
#
_entry.id   AF-A0AAV2BH38-F1
#
_cell.length_a   1.000
_cell.length_b   1.000
_cell.length_c   1.000
_cell.angle_alpha   90.00
_cell.angle_beta   90.00
_cell.angle_gamma   90.00
#
_symmetry.space_group_name_H-M   'P 1'
#
loop_
_entity.id
_entity.type
_entity.pdbx_description
1 polymer ?
#
loop_
_entity_poly.entity_id
_entity_poly.type
_entity_poly.pdbx_seq_one_letter_code
_entity_poly.pdbx_strand_id
1 'polypeptide(L)'
;MCQKCNKEEKALDMVVEALINRCQDLKNIISSFIMKLENENLSWPHVLDNFALISGQVNTVLKILRNEKSPALRNRVLLPLLLNPDRDEELAKMTENRVQAFNHEIVPDYLRTKPDPEIEAREQQFALKSHSMPMDMAQVREPVLPKHHL
;
A
#
# COMPACT_ATOMS: atom_id res chain seq x y z
N MET A 1 16.05 30.86 -11.81
CA MET A 1 15.95 29.44 -11.40
C MET A 1 17.33 28.94 -10.97
N CYS A 2 17.45 28.35 -9.78
CA CYS A 2 18.73 27.94 -9.19
C CYS A 2 19.29 26.67 -9.87
N GLN A 3 20.53 26.72 -10.37
CA GLN A 3 21.20 25.60 -11.06
C GLN A 3 21.38 24.35 -10.18
N LYS A 4 21.32 24.50 -8.85
CA LYS A 4 21.34 23.39 -7.88
C LYS A 4 20.03 22.59 -7.88
N CYS A 5 18.89 23.27 -7.99
CA CYS A 5 17.56 22.64 -8.04
C CYS A 5 17.40 21.74 -9.27
N ASN A 6 17.88 22.20 -10.44
CA ASN A 6 17.84 21.42 -11.70
C ASN A 6 18.74 20.16 -11.65
N LYS A 7 19.85 20.18 -10.89
CA LYS A 7 20.70 18.99 -10.72
C LYS A 7 20.05 17.93 -9.83
N GLU A 8 19.38 18.37 -8.75
CA GLU A 8 18.66 17.47 -7.84
C GLU A 8 17.45 16.83 -8.52
N GLU A 9 16.71 17.57 -9.35
CA GLU A 9 15.61 17.07 -10.15
C GLU A 9 16.07 16.00 -11.15
N LYS A 10 17.14 16.27 -11.92
CA LYS A 10 17.70 15.26 -12.84
C LYS A 10 18.20 14.00 -12.13
N ALA A 11 18.85 14.16 -10.97
CA ALA A 11 19.29 13.02 -10.18
C ALA A 11 18.10 12.19 -9.67
N LEU A 12 16.98 12.84 -9.36
CA LEU A 12 15.76 12.16 -8.95
C LEU A 12 15.17 11.35 -10.09
N ASP A 13 15.01 11.96 -11.27
CA ASP A 13 14.47 11.28 -12.45
C ASP A 13 15.29 10.03 -12.78
N MET A 14 16.62 10.13 -12.70
CA MET A 14 17.52 8.97 -12.89
C MET A 14 17.26 7.84 -11.88
N VAL A 15 17.01 8.18 -10.61
CA VAL A 15 16.71 7.17 -9.58
C VAL A 15 15.33 6.57 -9.78
N VAL A 16 14.33 7.37 -10.15
CA VAL A 16 12.97 6.88 -10.46
C VAL A 16 13.00 5.94 -11.65
N GLU A 17 13.69 6.31 -12.73
CA GLU A 17 13.87 5.47 -13.91
C GLU A 17 14.59 4.15 -13.57
N ALA A 18 15.64 4.20 -12.75
CA ALA A 18 16.33 3.00 -12.28
C ALA A 18 15.40 2.10 -11.45
N LEU A 19 14.53 2.67 -10.60
CA LEU A 19 13.55 1.91 -9.82
C LEU A 19 12.48 1.28 -10.71
N ILE A 20 11.94 2.02 -11.68
CA ILE A 20 10.96 1.52 -12.66
C ILE A 20 11.53 0.30 -13.39
N ASN A 21 12.75 0.41 -13.91
CA ASN A 21 13.41 -0.68 -14.61
C ASN A 21 13.60 -1.92 -13.71
N ARG A 22 13.96 -1.74 -12.43
CA ARG A 22 14.10 -2.87 -11.49
C ARG A 22 12.78 -3.49 -11.09
N CYS A 23 11.71 -2.70 -10.95
CA CYS A 23 10.36 -3.21 -10.75
C CYS A 23 9.88 -4.00 -11.98
N GLN A 24 10.23 -3.56 -13.18
CA GLN A 24 9.91 -4.28 -14.42
C GLN A 24 10.65 -5.61 -14.52
N ASP A 25 11.94 -5.65 -14.17
CA ASP A 25 12.72 -6.88 -14.07
C ASP A 25 12.07 -7.87 -13.10
N LEU A 26 11.69 -7.40 -11.92
CA LEU A 26 11.01 -8.20 -10.89
C LEU A 26 9.67 -8.74 -11.38
N LYS A 27 8.86 -7.88 -12.02
CA LYS A 27 7.59 -8.28 -12.64
C LYS A 27 7.81 -9.41 -13.66
N ASN A 28 8.77 -9.26 -14.56
CA ASN A 28 9.07 -10.25 -15.59
C ASN A 28 9.48 -11.61 -14.99
N ILE A 29 10.28 -11.60 -13.92
CA ILE A 29 10.70 -12.83 -13.22
C ILE A 29 9.50 -13.51 -12.54
N ILE A 30 8.62 -12.75 -11.89
CA ILE A 30 7.41 -13.28 -11.27
C ILE A 30 6.48 -13.88 -12.34
N SER A 31 6.23 -13.16 -13.44
CA SER A 31 5.42 -13.67 -14.56
C SER A 31 6.02 -14.94 -15.17
N SER A 32 7.33 -14.98 -15.38
CA SER A 32 8.00 -16.19 -15.89
C SER A 32 7.88 -17.36 -14.93
N PHE A 33 8.00 -17.12 -13.62
CA PHE A 33 7.87 -18.17 -12.62
C PHE A 33 6.44 -18.71 -12.52
N ILE A 34 5.44 -17.82 -12.58
CA ILE A 34 4.03 -18.18 -12.70
C ILE A 34 3.80 -19.10 -13.90
N MET A 35 4.30 -18.72 -15.08
CA MET A 35 4.14 -19.55 -16.29
C MET A 35 4.76 -20.94 -16.12
N LYS A 36 5.93 -21.05 -15.48
CA LYS A 36 6.55 -22.36 -15.22
C LYS A 36 5.72 -23.19 -14.23
N LEU A 37 5.16 -22.58 -13.19
CA LEU A 37 4.30 -23.28 -12.23
C LEU A 37 3.02 -23.81 -12.87
N GLU A 38 2.48 -23.10 -13.86
CA GLU A 38 1.23 -23.47 -14.53
C GLU A 38 1.43 -24.50 -15.65
N ASN A 39 2.59 -24.49 -16.32
CA ASN A 39 2.83 -25.31 -17.52
C ASN A 39 3.84 -26.45 -17.32
N GLU A 40 4.67 -26.42 -16.28
CA GLU A 40 5.74 -27.39 -16.05
C GLU A 40 5.55 -28.12 -14.72
N ASN A 41 5.97 -29.40 -14.66
CA ASN A 41 6.02 -30.14 -13.40
C ASN A 41 7.35 -29.87 -12.68
N LEU A 42 7.40 -28.76 -11.94
CA LEU A 42 8.61 -28.31 -11.25
C LEU A 42 8.90 -29.13 -9.99
N SER A 43 10.17 -29.50 -9.80
CA SER A 43 10.65 -30.05 -8.53
C SER A 43 10.77 -28.94 -7.48
N TRP A 44 10.63 -29.31 -6.20
CA TRP A 44 10.76 -28.37 -5.09
C TRP A 44 12.10 -27.60 -5.06
N PRO A 45 13.27 -28.20 -5.35
CA PRO A 45 14.52 -27.46 -5.48
C PRO A 45 14.44 -26.32 -6.52
N HIS A 46 13.86 -26.58 -7.70
CA HIS A 46 13.72 -25.53 -8.72
C HIS A 46 12.78 -24.41 -8.26
N VAL A 47 11.71 -24.74 -7.53
CA VAL A 47 10.82 -23.73 -6.92
C VAL A 47 11.62 -22.84 -5.96
N LEU A 48 12.43 -23.44 -5.08
CA LEU A 48 13.26 -22.69 -4.13
C LEU A 48 14.28 -21.79 -4.84
N ASP A 49 14.91 -22.25 -5.92
CA ASP A 49 15.86 -21.44 -6.70
C ASP A 49 15.19 -20.20 -7.30
N ASN A 50 13.96 -20.35 -7.83
CA ASN A 50 13.20 -19.21 -8.35
C ASN A 50 12.80 -18.23 -7.21
N PHE A 51 12.42 -18.74 -6.04
CA PHE A 51 12.16 -17.89 -4.87
C PHE A 51 13.42 -17.13 -4.41
N ALA A 52 14.57 -17.80 -4.40
CA ALA A 52 15.86 -17.17 -4.06
C ALA A 52 16.21 -16.05 -5.07
N LEU A 53 15.96 -16.28 -6.36
CA LEU A 53 16.14 -15.27 -7.40
C LEU A 53 15.24 -14.04 -7.18
N ILE A 54 13.94 -14.26 -6.95
CA ILE A 54 12.97 -13.19 -6.66
C ILE A 54 13.40 -12.39 -5.43
N SER A 55 13.77 -13.08 -4.35
CA SER A 55 14.27 -12.45 -3.12
C SER A 55 15.53 -11.60 -3.38
N GLY A 56 16.46 -12.08 -4.21
CA GLY A 56 17.64 -11.32 -4.61
C GLY A 56 17.30 -10.03 -5.37
N GLN A 57 16.29 -10.07 -6.24
CA GLN A 57 15.83 -8.90 -6.99
C GLN A 57 15.14 -7.87 -6.09
N VAL A 58 14.28 -8.32 -5.17
CA VAL A 58 13.66 -7.45 -4.15
C VAL A 58 14.74 -6.75 -3.31
N ASN A 59 15.77 -7.49 -2.86
CA ASN A 59 16.89 -6.91 -2.13
C ASN A 59 17.67 -5.87 -2.95
N THR A 60 17.74 -6.04 -4.27
CA THR A 60 18.37 -5.06 -5.16
C THR A 60 17.58 -3.76 -5.22
N VAL A 61 16.24 -3.83 -5.30
CA VAL A 61 15.35 -2.66 -5.19
C VAL A 61 15.56 -1.95 -3.85
N LEU A 62 15.58 -2.70 -2.74
CA LEU A 62 15.80 -2.15 -1.40
C LEU A 62 17.16 -1.43 -1.28
N LYS A 63 18.22 -1.96 -1.90
CA LYS A 63 19.55 -1.31 -1.91
C LYS A 63 19.52 0.04 -2.63
N ILE A 64 18.78 0.17 -3.73
CA ILE A 64 18.64 1.45 -4.46
C ILE A 64 17.90 2.47 -3.59
N LEU A 65 16.83 2.04 -2.91
CA LEU A 65 16.05 2.91 -2.01
C LEU A 65 16.85 3.38 -0.79
N ARG A 66 17.79 2.56 -0.30
CA ARG A 66 18.66 2.88 0.85
C ARG A 66 19.94 3.61 0.47
N ASN A 67 20.22 3.82 -0.82
CA ASN A 67 21.47 4.44 -1.26
C ASN A 67 21.54 5.91 -0.82
N GLU A 68 22.55 6.25 -0.02
CA GLU A 68 22.77 7.62 0.50
C GLU A 68 23.10 8.65 -0.60
N LYS A 69 23.59 8.19 -1.76
CA LYS A 69 23.88 9.05 -2.92
C LYS A 69 22.63 9.38 -3.74
N SER A 70 21.54 8.65 -3.54
CA SER A 70 20.26 8.95 -4.17
C SER A 70 19.64 10.17 -3.50
N PRO A 71 19.05 11.13 -4.25
CA PRO A 71 18.24 12.17 -3.64
C PRO A 71 17.20 11.52 -2.73
N ALA A 72 16.99 12.13 -1.56
CA ALA A 72 16.15 11.57 -0.51
C ALA A 72 14.68 11.52 -0.97
N LEU A 73 14.27 10.39 -1.55
CA LEU A 73 12.86 10.09 -1.86
C LEU A 73 12.00 10.19 -0.60
N ARG A 74 12.56 9.81 0.56
CA ARG A 74 11.92 9.92 1.88
C ARG A 74 11.44 11.34 2.24
N ASN A 75 12.02 12.38 1.64
CA ASN A 75 11.64 13.76 1.92
C ASN A 75 10.47 14.23 1.05
N ARG A 76 9.97 13.38 0.14
CA ARG A 76 8.81 13.64 -0.71
C ARG A 76 7.70 12.71 -0.27
N VAL A 77 6.69 13.28 0.37
CA VAL A 77 5.50 12.53 0.79
C VAL A 77 4.56 12.41 -0.39
N LEU A 78 4.14 11.20 -0.71
CA LEU A 78 3.03 10.94 -1.62
C LEU A 78 1.79 10.67 -0.76
N LEU A 79 0.73 11.43 -1.01
CA LEU A 79 -0.57 11.23 -0.36
C LEU A 79 -1.58 10.82 -1.44
N PRO A 80 -2.07 9.57 -1.42
CA PRO A 80 -3.19 9.17 -2.26
C PRO A 80 -4.42 10.01 -1.89
N LEU A 81 -4.98 10.72 -2.86
CA LEU A 81 -6.21 11.51 -2.65
C LEU A 81 -7.47 10.69 -2.92
N LEU A 82 -7.40 9.78 -3.89
CA LEU A 82 -8.50 8.94 -4.33
C LEU A 82 -7.97 7.57 -4.70
N LEU A 83 -8.70 6.54 -4.25
CA LEU A 83 -8.51 5.16 -4.69
C LEU A 83 -9.74 4.81 -5.54
N ASN A 84 -9.54 4.34 -6.77
CA ASN A 84 -10.64 3.89 -7.62
C ASN A 84 -10.91 2.41 -7.37
N PRO A 85 -12.05 2.03 -6.74
CA PRO A 85 -12.37 0.63 -6.49
C PRO A 85 -13.00 -0.05 -7.72
N ASP A 86 -13.24 0.68 -8.80
CA ASP A 86 -13.86 0.12 -10.00
C ASP A 86 -12.93 -0.88 -10.70
N ARG A 87 -13.56 -1.82 -11.42
CA ARG A 87 -12.84 -2.80 -12.21
C ARG A 87 -11.99 -2.10 -13.27
N ASP A 88 -10.71 -2.45 -13.29
CA ASP A 88 -9.74 -1.99 -14.28
C ASP A 88 -9.47 -3.13 -15.26
N GLU A 89 -10.00 -3.01 -16.48
CA GLU A 89 -9.84 -4.04 -17.52
C GLU A 89 -8.40 -4.21 -18.00
N GLU A 90 -7.59 -3.15 -17.97
CA GLU A 90 -6.19 -3.23 -18.35
C GLU A 90 -5.40 -4.00 -17.28
N LEU A 91 -5.63 -3.66 -16.01
CA LEU A 91 -5.05 -4.38 -14.87
C LEU A 91 -5.48 -5.85 -14.84
N ALA A 92 -6.77 -6.12 -15.02
CA ALA A 92 -7.32 -7.47 -15.07
C ALA A 92 -6.69 -8.27 -16.22
N LYS A 93 -6.55 -7.68 -17.40
CA LYS A 93 -5.89 -8.33 -18.54
C LYS A 93 -4.41 -8.60 -18.27
N MET A 94 -3.68 -7.63 -17.73
CA MET A 94 -2.24 -7.75 -17.47
C MET A 94 -1.90 -8.74 -16.35
N THR A 95 -2.84 -9.01 -15.46
CA THR A 95 -2.67 -9.93 -14.32
C THR A 95 -3.45 -11.22 -14.49
N GLU A 96 -3.98 -11.49 -15.68
CA GLU A 96 -4.76 -12.71 -15.98
C GLU A 96 -5.93 -12.91 -14.99
N ASN A 97 -6.65 -11.82 -14.71
CA ASN A 97 -7.76 -11.72 -13.76
C ASN A 97 -7.42 -12.01 -12.28
N ARG A 98 -6.13 -12.10 -11.92
CA ARG A 98 -5.70 -12.24 -10.52
C ARG A 98 -5.94 -10.97 -9.72
N VAL A 99 -5.85 -9.81 -10.37
CA VAL A 99 -6.13 -8.50 -9.79
C VAL A 99 -7.12 -7.76 -10.68
N GLN A 100 -8.34 -7.55 -10.19
CA GLN A 100 -9.42 -6.98 -11.01
C GLN A 100 -9.64 -5.48 -10.75
N ALA A 101 -9.31 -5.00 -9.56
CA ALA A 101 -9.48 -3.61 -9.15
C ALA A 101 -8.47 -3.29 -8.05
N PHE A 102 -7.95 -2.07 -8.02
CA PHE A 102 -7.03 -1.62 -6.97
C PHE A 102 -7.81 -1.01 -5.80
N ASN A 103 -8.53 -1.86 -5.06
CA ASN A 103 -9.43 -1.45 -3.98
C ASN A 103 -8.78 -1.56 -2.58
N HIS A 104 -9.51 -1.15 -1.53
CA HIS A 104 -9.02 -1.15 -0.14
C HIS A 104 -8.73 -2.54 0.45
N GLU A 105 -9.04 -3.64 -0.24
CA GLU A 105 -8.75 -5.00 0.22
C GLU A 105 -7.36 -5.48 -0.21
N ILE A 106 -6.85 -4.98 -1.33
CA ILE A 106 -5.58 -5.45 -1.92
C ILE A 106 -4.51 -4.38 -2.03
N VAL A 107 -4.89 -3.10 -1.94
CA VAL A 107 -3.95 -1.97 -1.96
C VAL A 107 -3.04 -2.04 -0.73
N PRO A 108 -1.74 -1.72 -0.85
CA PRO A 108 -0.89 -1.55 0.32
C PRO A 108 -1.47 -0.51 1.29
N ASP A 109 -1.35 -0.75 2.61
CA ASP A 109 -1.92 0.14 3.63
C ASP A 109 -1.47 1.60 3.46
N TYR A 110 -0.21 1.83 3.06
CA TYR A 110 0.33 3.17 2.79
C TYR A 110 -0.37 3.93 1.65
N LEU A 111 -1.07 3.22 0.77
CA LEU A 111 -1.82 3.80 -0.35
C LEU A 111 -3.33 3.81 -0.10
N ARG A 112 -3.78 3.33 1.07
CA ARG A 112 -5.19 3.29 1.47
C ARG A 112 -5.68 4.71 1.75
N THR A 113 -6.90 5.02 1.32
CA THR A 113 -7.56 6.32 1.60
C THR A 113 -8.56 6.25 2.77
N LYS A 114 -8.63 5.10 3.44
CA LYS A 114 -9.42 4.91 4.66
C LYS A 114 -8.53 5.10 5.89
N PRO A 115 -9.10 5.27 7.10
CA PRO A 115 -8.34 5.29 8.34
C PRO A 115 -7.46 4.04 8.51
N ASP A 116 -6.43 4.15 9.34
CA ASP A 116 -5.55 3.03 9.65
C ASP A 116 -6.37 1.82 10.15
N PRO A 117 -5.99 0.57 9.81
CA PRO A 117 -6.75 -0.62 10.19
C PRO A 117 -7.01 -0.73 11.71
N GLU A 118 -6.07 -0.27 12.54
CA GLU A 118 -6.23 -0.25 13.99
C GLU A 118 -7.32 0.72 14.47
N ILE A 119 -7.50 1.84 13.75
CA ILE A 119 -8.54 2.83 14.04
C ILE A 119 -9.90 2.25 13.61
N GLU A 120 -9.99 1.67 12.40
CA GLU A 120 -11.22 1.01 11.95
C GLU A 120 -11.65 -0.11 12.91
N ALA A 121 -10.71 -0.92 13.39
CA ALA A 121 -11.00 -1.98 14.35
C ALA A 121 -11.55 -1.40 15.67
N ARG A 122 -11.02 -0.27 16.13
CA ARG A 122 -11.50 0.42 17.34
C ARG A 122 -12.89 1.02 17.12
N GLU A 123 -13.14 1.63 15.98
CA GLU A 123 -14.46 2.15 15.59
C GLU A 123 -15.50 1.03 15.53
N GLN A 124 -15.15 -0.12 14.94
CA GLN A 124 -16.02 -1.30 14.93
C GLN A 124 -16.36 -1.79 16.34
N GLN A 125 -15.38 -1.81 17.25
CA GLN A 125 -15.65 -2.16 18.66
C GLN A 125 -16.60 -1.17 19.33
N PHE A 126 -16.46 0.13 19.08
CA PHE A 126 -17.38 1.12 19.62
C PHE A 126 -18.78 1.01 18.99
N ALA A 127 -18.87 0.75 17.69
CA ALA A 127 -20.13 0.50 17.01
C ALA A 127 -20.84 -0.74 17.58
N LEU A 128 -20.14 -1.85 17.78
CA LEU A 128 -20.72 -3.05 18.41
C LEU A 128 -21.23 -2.77 19.84
N LYS A 129 -20.47 -1.99 20.62
CA LYS A 129 -20.87 -1.59 21.98
C LYS A 129 -22.09 -0.68 21.97
N SER A 130 -22.21 0.24 21.02
CA SER A 130 -23.38 1.12 20.93
C SER A 130 -24.64 0.36 20.49
N HIS A 131 -24.52 -0.59 19.54
CA HIS A 131 -25.65 -1.41 19.08
C HIS A 131 -26.14 -2.41 20.13
N SER A 132 -25.30 -2.76 21.12
CA SER A 132 -25.66 -3.66 22.21
C SER A 132 -26.14 -2.94 23.48
N MET A 133 -26.25 -1.60 23.48
CA MET A 133 -26.87 -0.87 24.58
C MET A 133 -28.40 -1.04 24.55
N PRO A 134 -29.04 -1.59 25.61
CA PRO A 134 -30.50 -1.61 25.73
C PRO A 134 -31.04 -0.18 25.89
N MET A 135 -32.20 0.12 25.28
CA MET A 135 -32.85 1.44 25.30
C MET A 135 -33.16 2.02 26.71
N ASP A 136 -32.99 1.24 27.78
CA ASP A 136 -33.30 1.65 29.16
C ASP A 136 -32.26 2.61 29.79
N MET A 137 -31.09 2.80 29.16
CA MET A 137 -30.07 3.77 29.59
C MET A 137 -30.23 5.16 28.94
N ALA A 138 -31.23 5.37 28.09
CA ALA A 138 -31.46 6.63 27.37
C ALA A 138 -32.37 7.64 28.13
N GLN A 139 -32.62 7.45 29.43
CA GLN A 139 -33.39 8.41 30.22
C GLN A 139 -32.48 9.54 30.74
N VAL A 140 -32.52 10.63 30.00
CA VAL A 140 -31.98 11.98 30.25
C VAL A 140 -31.79 12.30 31.75
N ARG A 141 -30.53 12.48 32.18
CA ARG A 141 -30.20 13.32 33.33
C ARG A 141 -29.68 14.64 32.81
N GLU A 142 -30.61 15.55 32.54
CA GLU A 142 -30.32 16.97 32.36
C GLU A 142 -29.76 17.47 33.71
N PRO A 143 -28.50 17.95 33.79
CA PRO A 143 -27.98 18.47 35.04
C PRO A 143 -28.66 19.81 35.32
N VAL A 144 -29.49 19.84 36.37
CA VAL A 144 -30.09 21.06 36.91
C VAL A 144 -28.97 22.01 37.32
N LEU A 145 -28.75 23.08 36.55
CA LEU A 145 -27.82 24.15 36.89
C LEU A 145 -28.32 24.89 38.14
N PRO A 146 -27.50 25.03 39.21
CA PRO A 146 -27.91 25.76 40.40
C PRO A 146 -27.92 27.26 40.10
N LYS A 147 -29.09 27.89 40.27
CA LYS A 147 -29.24 29.34 40.28
C LYS A 147 -28.54 29.89 41.52
N HIS A 148 -27.42 30.59 41.35
CA HIS A 148 -26.93 31.48 42.40
C HIS A 148 -27.56 32.87 42.22
N HIS A 149 -28.29 33.27 43.25
CA HIS A 149 -28.80 34.62 43.49
C HIS A 149 -27.71 35.48 44.13
N LEU A 150 -27.81 36.78 43.83
CA LEU A 150 -27.08 37.96 44.30
C LEU A 150 -25.78 38.30 43.56
#